data_AF-A0A372QIR6-F1
#
_entry.id   AF-A0A372QIR6-F1
#
_cell.length_a   1.000
_cell.length_b   1.000
_cell.length_c   1.000
_cell.angle_alpha   90.00
_cell.angle_beta   90.00
_cell.angle_gamma   90.00
#
_symmetry.space_group_name_H-M   'P 1'
#
loop_
_entity.id
_entity.type
_entity.pdbx_description
1 polymer ?
#
loop_
_entity_poly.entity_id
_entity_poly.type
_entity_poly.pdbx_seq_one_letter_code
_entity_poly.pdbx_strand_id
1 'polypeptide(L)'
;MLQTAKREEKDKGLQNLKYSNEFLNFLVILGSISLKTLDLFRQNLTGMTIYSIRHHRSPVVAMTDCTILKAGLQYSTNLGCIVGSTLNRDDCKIKTYDDIYNKTFNIKQENAIAKYVRIYVLQVPLPKFPPVIVILIPTKNDNAKEIFALHEKLIEIAADLELHIISIGSNGATSEF
;
A
#
# COMPACT_ATOMS: atom_id res chain seq x y z
N MET A 1 12.35 -9.08 30.89
CA MET A 1 12.43 -9.90 32.12
C MET A 1 13.83 -10.47 32.35
N LEU A 2 14.33 -11.44 31.57
CA LEU A 2 15.67 -12.02 31.82
C LEU A 2 16.83 -11.01 31.73
N GLN A 3 16.79 -10.08 30.77
CA GLN A 3 17.80 -9.00 30.68
C GLN A 3 17.72 -8.00 31.82
N THR A 4 16.52 -7.76 32.35
CA THR A 4 16.24 -6.84 33.46
C THR A 4 16.83 -7.41 34.75
N ALA A 5 16.49 -8.65 35.06
CA ALA A 5 17.04 -9.38 36.21
C ALA A 5 18.57 -9.47 36.16
N LYS A 6 19.14 -9.81 34.99
CA LYS A 6 20.59 -9.85 34.77
C LYS A 6 21.30 -8.49 34.92
N ARG A 7 20.58 -7.37 34.82
CA ARG A 7 21.13 -6.03 35.02
C ARG A 7 20.97 -5.55 36.46
N GLU A 8 19.87 -5.90 37.10
CA GLU A 8 19.66 -5.70 38.54
C GLU A 8 20.70 -6.46 39.36
N GLU A 9 21.00 -7.72 39.00
CA GLU A 9 22.12 -8.50 39.58
C GLU A 9 23.50 -7.85 39.38
N LYS A 10 23.62 -6.92 38.42
CA LYS A 10 24.88 -6.22 38.10
C LYS A 10 24.87 -4.75 38.51
N ASP A 11 23.86 -4.33 39.28
CA ASP A 11 23.65 -2.94 39.73
C ASP A 11 23.67 -1.92 38.57
N LYS A 12 23.19 -2.34 37.38
CA LYS A 12 23.13 -1.51 36.18
C LYS A 12 21.74 -0.94 35.97
N GLY A 13 21.69 0.35 35.64
CA GLY A 13 20.44 1.02 35.24
C GLY A 13 19.74 0.35 34.06
N LEU A 14 18.41 0.51 34.02
CA LEU A 14 17.53 -0.11 33.02
C LEU A 14 17.46 0.68 31.69
N GLN A 15 18.36 1.64 31.49
CA GLN A 15 18.44 2.46 30.30
C GLN A 15 19.10 1.69 29.14
N ASN A 16 18.73 1.97 27.89
CA ASN A 16 19.32 1.37 26.68
C ASN A 16 19.20 -0.17 26.63
N LEU A 17 18.04 -0.73 26.99
CA LEU A 17 17.71 -2.12 26.72
C LEU A 17 17.43 -2.31 25.22
N LYS A 18 18.07 -3.31 24.61
CA LYS A 18 17.87 -3.65 23.20
C LYS A 18 17.01 -4.91 23.10
N TYR A 19 15.98 -4.83 22.29
CA TYR A 19 15.07 -5.94 21.99
C TYR A 19 15.29 -6.40 20.55
N SER A 20 14.97 -7.66 20.27
CA SER A 20 15.05 -8.18 18.90
C SER A 20 13.93 -7.59 18.02
N ASN A 21 14.14 -7.55 16.71
CA ASN A 21 13.15 -7.03 15.76
C ASN A 21 11.83 -7.82 15.80
N GLU A 22 11.89 -9.13 16.03
CA GLU A 22 10.71 -9.99 16.14
C GLU A 22 9.86 -9.61 17.35
N PHE A 23 10.50 -9.31 18.48
CA PHE A 23 9.82 -8.85 19.69
C PHE A 23 9.21 -7.46 19.51
N LEU A 24 9.91 -6.58 18.80
CA LEU A 24 9.42 -5.24 18.48
C LEU A 24 8.20 -5.29 17.55
N ASN A 25 8.23 -6.14 16.52
CA ASN A 25 7.09 -6.39 15.64
C ASN A 25 5.88 -6.94 16.44
N PHE A 26 6.12 -7.86 17.38
CA PHE A 26 5.08 -8.35 18.29
C PHE A 26 4.46 -7.21 19.10
N LEU A 27 5.26 -6.29 19.66
CA LEU A 27 4.72 -5.16 20.43
C LEU A 27 3.94 -4.16 19.57
N VAL A 28 4.36 -3.95 18.31
CA VAL A 28 3.61 -3.14 17.34
C VAL A 28 2.24 -3.78 17.06
N ILE A 29 2.21 -5.09 16.81
CA ILE A 29 0.96 -5.84 16.62
C ILE A 29 0.11 -5.83 17.90
N LEU A 30 0.71 -6.00 19.08
CA LEU A 30 -0.03 -5.97 20.35
C LEU A 30 -0.63 -4.58 20.63
N GLY A 31 0.15 -3.52 20.38
CA GLY A 31 -0.29 -2.13 20.42
C GLY A 31 -1.42 -1.84 19.45
N SER A 32 -1.41 -2.53 18.31
CA SER A 32 -2.49 -2.43 17.36
C SER A 32 -3.78 -3.05 17.87
N ILE A 33 -3.72 -4.22 18.49
CA ILE A 33 -4.91 -4.95 18.94
C ILE A 33 -5.51 -4.30 20.20
N SER A 34 -4.67 -3.87 21.14
CA SER A 34 -5.12 -3.28 22.40
C SER A 34 -4.05 -2.41 23.04
N LEU A 35 -4.30 -1.10 23.09
CA LEU A 35 -3.45 -0.14 23.80
C LEU A 35 -3.35 -0.45 25.30
N LYS A 36 -4.41 -0.98 25.91
CA LYS A 36 -4.41 -1.39 27.32
C LYS A 36 -3.51 -2.61 27.56
N THR A 37 -3.54 -3.57 26.64
CA THR A 37 -2.70 -4.78 26.72
C THR A 37 -1.24 -4.42 26.45
N LEU A 38 -0.99 -3.52 25.49
CA LEU A 38 0.34 -2.96 25.27
C LEU A 38 0.84 -2.24 26.52
N ASP A 39 0.05 -1.37 27.15
CA ASP A 39 0.47 -0.67 28.37
C ASP A 39 0.74 -1.63 29.54
N LEU A 40 -0.07 -2.68 29.71
CA LEU A 40 0.18 -3.74 30.69
C LEU A 40 1.48 -4.52 30.39
N PHE A 41 1.75 -4.82 29.12
CA PHE A 41 3.02 -5.44 28.71
C PHE A 41 4.20 -4.47 28.90
N ARG A 42 4.01 -3.18 28.64
CA ARG A 42 5.04 -2.14 28.83
C ARG A 42 5.42 -1.94 30.29
N GLN A 43 4.47 -2.08 31.22
CA GLN A 43 4.78 -2.06 32.65
C GLN A 43 5.80 -3.15 33.03
N ASN A 44 5.86 -4.24 32.26
CA ASN A 44 6.82 -5.33 32.41
C ASN A 44 8.09 -5.18 31.54
N LEU A 45 8.17 -4.12 30.73
CA LEU A 45 9.27 -3.83 29.80
C LEU A 45 9.87 -2.46 30.14
N THR A 46 10.80 -2.48 31.08
CA THR A 46 11.51 -1.28 31.52
C THR A 46 12.36 -0.70 30.37
N GLY A 47 12.28 0.62 30.15
CA GLY A 47 13.18 1.34 29.23
C GLY A 47 12.68 1.59 27.78
N MET A 48 11.50 1.12 27.37
CA MET A 48 10.92 1.42 26.04
C MET A 48 9.84 2.51 26.08
N THR A 49 10.02 3.55 25.25
CA THR A 49 9.05 4.65 25.10
C THR A 49 8.12 4.41 23.91
N ILE A 50 6.91 4.99 23.92
CA ILE A 50 5.98 4.97 22.77
C ILE A 50 6.69 5.50 21.52
N TYR A 51 7.56 6.50 21.69
CA TYR A 51 8.37 7.09 20.64
C TYR A 51 9.29 6.07 19.96
N SER A 52 10.01 5.23 20.73
CA SER A 52 10.87 4.17 20.18
C SER A 52 10.11 3.08 19.41
N ILE A 53 8.86 2.79 19.81
CA ILE A 53 7.99 1.83 19.09
C ILE A 53 7.48 2.46 17.79
N ARG A 54 7.12 3.75 17.81
CA ARG A 54 6.67 4.50 16.63
C ARG A 54 7.78 4.79 15.63
N HIS A 55 9.04 4.80 16.07
CA HIS A 55 10.22 4.87 15.22
C HIS A 55 10.51 3.57 14.45
N HIS A 56 9.80 2.49 14.73
CA HIS A 56 9.78 1.33 13.87
C HIS A 56 8.73 1.55 12.78
N ARG A 57 9.20 1.49 11.52
CA ARG A 57 8.43 1.77 10.30
C ARG A 57 7.01 1.25 10.44
N SER A 58 6.02 2.13 10.30
CA SER A 58 4.62 1.77 10.49
C SER A 58 4.24 0.74 9.43
N PRO A 59 3.94 -0.49 9.83
CA PRO A 59 3.65 -1.51 8.86
C PRO A 59 2.32 -1.23 8.18
N VAL A 60 2.25 -1.52 6.89
CA VAL A 60 1.02 -1.43 6.10
C VAL A 60 0.77 -2.76 5.43
N VAL A 61 -0.51 -3.08 5.26
CA VAL A 61 -0.98 -4.18 4.42
C VAL A 61 -1.47 -3.57 3.12
N ALA A 62 -1.02 -4.10 1.99
CA ALA A 62 -1.59 -3.76 0.70
C ALA A 62 -2.66 -4.80 0.34
N MET A 63 -3.71 -4.35 -0.33
CA MET A 63 -4.77 -5.19 -0.85
C MET A 63 -5.03 -4.76 -2.29
N THR A 64 -5.22 -5.73 -3.18
CA THR A 64 -5.51 -5.48 -4.59
C THR A 64 -6.77 -6.22 -5.00
N ASP A 65 -7.54 -5.59 -5.88
CA ASP A 65 -8.63 -6.25 -6.61
C ASP A 65 -8.83 -5.59 -7.97
N CYS A 66 -9.49 -6.29 -8.88
CA CYS A 66 -9.82 -5.80 -10.21
C CYS A 66 -11.34 -5.71 -10.36
N THR A 67 -11.87 -4.50 -10.50
CA THR A 67 -13.32 -4.25 -10.61
C THR A 67 -13.72 -3.91 -12.04
N ILE A 68 -14.90 -4.35 -12.46
CA ILE A 68 -15.47 -4.04 -13.78
C ILE A 68 -15.86 -2.56 -13.85
N LEU A 69 -15.51 -1.91 -14.97
CA LEU A 69 -15.94 -0.57 -15.32
C LEU A 69 -16.96 -0.62 -16.47
N LYS A 70 -17.86 0.37 -16.50
CA LYS A 70 -18.63 0.64 -17.73
C LYS A 70 -17.67 1.23 -18.77
N ALA A 71 -17.42 0.47 -19.83
CA ALA A 71 -16.56 0.92 -20.92
C ALA A 71 -17.09 2.22 -21.54
N GLY A 72 -16.20 3.20 -21.68
CA GLY A 72 -16.53 4.50 -22.24
C GLY A 72 -15.32 5.43 -22.26
N LEU A 73 -15.34 6.39 -23.19
CA LEU A 73 -14.36 7.45 -23.27
C LEU A 73 -15.04 8.78 -22.94
N GLN A 74 -14.38 9.59 -22.13
CA GLN A 74 -14.87 10.91 -21.78
C GLN A 74 -13.71 11.91 -21.87
N TYR A 75 -14.00 13.13 -22.30
CA TYR A 75 -13.02 14.21 -22.21
C TYR A 75 -13.06 14.83 -20.80
N SER A 76 -11.90 14.95 -20.16
CA SER A 76 -11.77 15.65 -18.88
C SER A 76 -11.15 17.03 -19.12
N THR A 77 -11.94 18.08 -18.89
CA THR A 77 -11.49 19.48 -18.94
C THR A 77 -10.37 19.75 -17.93
N ASN A 78 -10.46 19.16 -16.74
CA ASN A 78 -9.48 19.35 -15.68
C ASN A 78 -8.11 18.74 -16.02
N LEU A 79 -8.11 17.61 -16.73
CA LEU A 79 -6.87 16.91 -17.11
C LEU A 79 -6.38 17.29 -18.51
N GLY A 80 -7.24 17.90 -19.33
CA GLY A 80 -6.99 18.22 -20.73
C GLY A 80 -6.77 16.97 -21.58
N CYS A 81 -7.38 15.84 -21.25
CA CYS A 81 -7.15 14.56 -21.93
C CYS A 81 -8.43 13.72 -22.02
N ILE A 82 -8.43 12.74 -22.92
CA ILE A 82 -9.42 11.67 -22.94
C ILE A 82 -9.13 10.74 -21.75
N VAL A 83 -10.17 10.38 -20.99
CA VAL A 83 -10.14 9.43 -19.87
C VAL A 83 -10.97 8.20 -20.20
N GLY A 84 -10.71 7.09 -19.50
CA GLY A 84 -11.34 5.79 -19.76
C GLY A 84 -10.56 4.91 -20.74
N SER A 85 -9.33 5.29 -21.08
CA SER A 85 -8.40 4.48 -21.87
C SER A 85 -7.31 3.83 -21.00
N THR A 86 -6.76 2.72 -21.48
CA THR A 86 -5.56 2.07 -20.90
C THR A 86 -4.25 2.64 -21.44
N LEU A 87 -4.28 3.60 -22.36
CA LEU A 87 -3.07 4.26 -22.88
C LEU A 87 -2.49 5.26 -21.87
N ASN A 88 -1.25 5.66 -22.08
CA ASN A 88 -0.61 6.67 -21.25
C ASN A 88 -1.31 8.03 -21.39
N ARG A 89 -1.19 8.84 -20.34
CA ARG A 89 -1.80 10.18 -20.30
C ARG A 89 -1.38 11.05 -21.49
N ASP A 90 -0.11 10.99 -21.89
CA ASP A 90 0.41 11.81 -22.98
C ASP A 90 -0.21 11.45 -24.33
N ASP A 91 -0.49 10.16 -24.56
CA ASP A 91 -1.16 9.66 -25.75
C ASP A 91 -2.63 10.12 -25.79
N CYS A 92 -3.26 10.31 -24.63
CA CYS A 92 -4.64 10.79 -24.53
C CYS A 92 -4.79 12.32 -24.39
N LYS A 93 -3.68 13.07 -24.25
CA LYS A 93 -3.70 14.53 -24.00
C LYS A 93 -4.15 15.32 -25.23
N ILE A 94 -5.16 16.17 -25.11
CA ILE A 94 -5.69 16.99 -26.21
C ILE A 94 -4.97 18.35 -26.22
N LYS A 95 -4.42 18.75 -27.37
CA LYS A 95 -3.84 20.09 -27.57
C LYS A 95 -4.74 20.93 -28.48
N THR A 96 -5.28 20.33 -29.53
CA THR A 96 -6.20 20.98 -30.48
C THR A 96 -7.52 20.22 -30.57
N TYR A 97 -8.55 20.83 -31.17
CA TYR A 97 -9.84 20.17 -31.34
C TYR A 97 -9.75 18.92 -32.24
N ASP A 98 -8.93 18.97 -33.29
CA ASP A 98 -8.73 17.86 -34.22
C ASP A 98 -8.11 16.62 -33.57
N ASP A 99 -7.33 16.82 -32.48
CA ASP A 99 -6.74 15.72 -31.71
C ASP A 99 -7.81 14.81 -31.11
N ILE A 100 -9.02 15.32 -30.82
CA ILE A 100 -10.10 14.53 -30.21
C ILE A 100 -10.46 13.36 -31.11
N TYR A 101 -10.68 13.61 -32.40
CA TYR A 101 -11.05 12.56 -33.35
C TYR A 101 -9.91 11.57 -33.56
N ASN A 102 -8.69 12.08 -33.78
CA ASN A 102 -7.51 11.25 -34.05
C ASN A 102 -7.20 10.34 -32.85
N LYS A 103 -7.19 10.87 -31.62
CA LYS A 103 -6.91 10.09 -30.42
C LYS A 103 -8.03 9.12 -30.09
N THR A 104 -9.29 9.53 -30.23
CA THR A 104 -10.43 8.62 -30.03
C THR A 104 -10.40 7.47 -31.04
N PHE A 105 -10.03 7.74 -32.29
CA PHE A 105 -9.86 6.73 -33.32
C PHE A 105 -8.72 5.76 -32.96
N ASN A 106 -7.55 6.27 -32.58
CA ASN A 106 -6.41 5.44 -32.19
C ASN A 106 -6.74 4.54 -30.98
N ILE A 107 -7.38 5.10 -29.94
CA ILE A 107 -7.82 4.33 -28.77
C ILE A 107 -8.76 3.18 -29.19
N LYS A 108 -9.66 3.41 -30.14
CA LYS A 108 -10.55 2.36 -30.65
C LYS A 108 -9.79 1.31 -31.47
N GLN A 109 -8.88 1.73 -32.35
CA GLN A 109 -8.08 0.83 -33.18
C GLN A 109 -7.17 -0.09 -32.34
N GLU A 110 -6.59 0.44 -31.27
CA GLU A 110 -5.76 -0.32 -30.34
C GLU A 110 -6.59 -1.12 -29.30
N ASN A 111 -7.92 -1.10 -29.42
CA ASN A 111 -8.85 -1.69 -28.46
C ASN A 111 -8.54 -1.25 -27.02
N ALA A 112 -8.15 0.02 -26.84
CA ALA A 112 -7.57 0.58 -25.63
C ALA A 112 -8.60 1.22 -24.69
N ILE A 113 -9.88 0.86 -24.82
CA ILE A 113 -10.94 1.29 -23.90
C ILE A 113 -10.87 0.40 -22.66
N ALA A 114 -10.76 1.04 -21.48
CA ALA A 114 -10.71 0.33 -20.22
C ALA A 114 -12.05 -0.37 -19.93
N LYS A 115 -11.97 -1.65 -19.55
CA LYS A 115 -13.13 -2.45 -19.12
C LYS A 115 -13.08 -2.79 -17.65
N TYR A 116 -11.90 -2.65 -17.04
CA TYR A 116 -11.65 -2.94 -15.65
C TYR A 116 -10.76 -1.86 -15.06
N VAL A 117 -10.71 -1.81 -13.73
CA VAL A 117 -9.77 -1.01 -12.97
C VAL A 117 -9.15 -1.87 -11.88
N ARG A 118 -7.81 -1.90 -11.85
CA ARG A 118 -7.08 -2.47 -10.71
C ARG A 118 -6.93 -1.41 -9.63
N ILE A 119 -7.32 -1.78 -8.42
CA ILE A 119 -7.31 -0.91 -7.26
C ILE A 119 -6.28 -1.44 -6.28
N TYR A 120 -5.38 -0.58 -5.79
CA TYR A 120 -4.56 -0.87 -4.63
C TYR A 120 -5.01 -0.05 -3.44
N VAL A 121 -5.19 -0.73 -2.33
CA VAL A 121 -5.61 -0.18 -1.05
C VAL A 121 -4.51 -0.46 -0.04
N LEU A 122 -4.08 0.58 0.69
CA LEU A 122 -3.26 0.42 1.87
C LEU A 122 -4.12 0.48 3.12
N GLN A 123 -3.93 -0.50 4.00
CA GLN A 123 -4.54 -0.54 5.31
C GLN A 123 -3.45 -0.56 6.37
N VAL A 124 -3.51 0.41 7.28
CA VAL A 124 -2.77 0.33 8.53
C VAL A 124 -3.47 -0.74 9.36
N PRO A 125 -2.76 -1.79 9.85
CA PRO A 125 -3.35 -2.90 10.58
C PRO A 125 -3.71 -2.48 12.02
N LEU A 126 -4.47 -1.39 12.16
CA LEU A 126 -4.97 -0.83 13.41
C LEU A 126 -6.51 -0.84 13.39
N PRO A 127 -7.16 -1.21 14.50
CA PRO A 127 -8.61 -1.10 14.64
C PRO A 127 -9.07 0.32 14.35
N LYS A 128 -10.14 0.44 13.55
CA LYS A 128 -10.79 1.71 13.21
C LYS A 128 -9.94 2.68 12.36
N PHE A 129 -8.82 2.24 11.81
CA PHE A 129 -8.15 2.99 10.75
C PHE A 129 -8.80 2.64 9.39
N PRO A 130 -9.30 3.64 8.66
CA PRO A 130 -9.91 3.39 7.36
C PRO A 130 -8.85 2.98 6.33
N PRO A 131 -9.19 2.09 5.40
CA PRO A 131 -8.34 1.81 4.25
C PRO A 131 -8.21 3.05 3.35
N VAL A 132 -7.06 3.22 2.71
CA VAL A 132 -6.78 4.30 1.77
C VAL A 132 -6.50 3.73 0.39
N ILE A 133 -7.27 4.16 -0.61
CA ILE A 133 -6.98 3.83 -2.01
C ILE A 133 -5.77 4.65 -2.45
N VAL A 134 -4.71 3.98 -2.89
CA VAL A 134 -3.46 4.62 -3.30
C VAL A 134 -3.23 4.58 -4.80
N ILE A 135 -3.80 3.60 -5.50
CA ILE A 135 -3.61 3.44 -6.94
C ILE A 135 -4.91 2.96 -7.59
N LEU A 136 -5.24 3.56 -8.73
CA LEU A 136 -6.29 3.14 -9.65
C LEU A 136 -5.69 3.04 -11.06
N ILE A 137 -5.65 1.84 -11.62
CA ILE A 137 -5.06 1.60 -12.95
C ILE A 137 -6.13 1.05 -13.89
N PRO A 138 -6.49 1.77 -14.97
CA PRO A 138 -7.40 1.24 -15.97
C PRO A 138 -6.75 0.08 -16.73
N THR A 139 -7.48 -1.01 -16.89
CA THR A 139 -7.00 -2.22 -17.58
C THR A 139 -8.08 -2.85 -18.47
N LYS A 140 -7.65 -3.72 -19.39
CA LYS A 140 -8.51 -4.50 -20.28
C LYS A 140 -8.83 -5.88 -19.71
N ASN A 141 -7.84 -6.50 -19.08
CA ASN A 141 -7.85 -7.76 -18.33
C ASN A 141 -6.39 -8.07 -18.03
N ASP A 142 -5.95 -7.91 -16.78
CA ASP A 142 -4.54 -8.10 -16.44
C ASP A 142 -4.16 -9.58 -16.52
N ASN A 143 -2.93 -9.86 -16.94
CA ASN A 143 -2.30 -11.17 -16.77
C ASN A 143 -1.33 -11.18 -15.57
N ALA A 144 -0.91 -12.37 -15.14
CA ALA A 144 -0.03 -12.54 -13.99
C ALA A 144 1.27 -11.73 -14.08
N LYS A 145 1.84 -11.61 -15.28
CA LYS A 145 3.08 -10.85 -15.52
C LYS A 145 2.86 -9.35 -15.32
N GLU A 146 1.76 -8.81 -15.81
CA GLU A 146 1.39 -7.40 -15.61
C GLU A 146 1.13 -7.10 -14.14
N ILE A 147 0.41 -7.98 -13.45
CA ILE A 147 0.12 -7.84 -12.01
C ILE A 147 1.40 -7.88 -11.19
N PHE A 148 2.28 -8.83 -11.48
CA PHE A 148 3.58 -8.92 -10.83
C PHE A 148 4.40 -7.63 -11.00
N ALA A 149 4.47 -7.09 -12.22
CA ALA A 149 5.16 -5.82 -12.47
C ALA A 149 4.53 -4.64 -11.71
N LEU A 150 3.21 -4.66 -11.48
CA LEU A 150 2.55 -3.67 -10.64
C LEU A 150 2.88 -3.83 -9.16
N HIS A 151 3.00 -5.07 -8.66
CA HIS A 151 3.44 -5.34 -7.29
C HIS A 151 4.88 -4.89 -7.06
N GLU A 152 5.79 -5.16 -8.00
CA GLU A 152 7.17 -4.67 -7.93
C GLU A 152 7.23 -3.15 -7.81
N LYS A 153 6.51 -2.43 -8.69
CA LYS A 153 6.42 -0.96 -8.63
C LYS A 153 5.83 -0.44 -7.33
N LEU A 154 4.80 -1.11 -6.79
CA LEU A 154 4.22 -0.74 -5.49
C LEU A 154 5.27 -0.85 -4.38
N ILE A 155 6.05 -1.93 -4.38
CA ILE A 155 7.09 -2.18 -3.37
C ILE A 155 8.21 -1.14 -3.50
N GLU A 156 8.64 -0.81 -4.72
CA GLU A 156 9.65 0.24 -4.97
C GLU A 156 9.18 1.59 -4.42
N ILE A 157 7.96 2.02 -4.79
CA ILE A 157 7.38 3.29 -4.30
C ILE A 157 7.23 3.27 -2.77
N ALA A 158 6.80 2.15 -2.20
CA ALA A 158 6.67 2.01 -0.76
C ALA A 158 8.03 2.11 -0.05
N ALA A 159 9.08 1.51 -0.62
CA ALA A 159 10.43 1.61 -0.08
C ALA A 159 10.94 3.07 -0.10
N ASP A 160 10.74 3.79 -1.21
CA ASP A 160 11.10 5.20 -1.34
C ASP A 160 10.37 6.11 -0.34
N LEU A 161 9.12 5.76 0.00
CA LEU A 161 8.30 6.46 0.99
C LEU A 161 8.50 5.96 2.43
N GLU A 162 9.45 5.04 2.65
CA GLU A 162 9.70 4.37 3.93
C GLU A 162 8.48 3.64 4.53
N LEU A 163 7.52 3.25 3.67
CA LEU A 163 6.37 2.43 4.02
C LEU A 163 6.76 0.95 4.01
N HIS A 164 6.55 0.27 5.13
CA HIS A 164 6.89 -1.14 5.26
C HIS A 164 5.67 -2.02 4.94
N ILE A 165 5.53 -2.44 3.68
CA ILE A 165 4.49 -3.41 3.27
C ILE A 165 4.82 -4.78 3.88
N ILE A 166 3.97 -5.29 4.77
CA ILE A 166 4.13 -6.62 5.36
C ILE A 166 3.56 -7.72 4.45
N SER A 167 2.43 -7.44 3.79
CA SER A 167 1.72 -8.41 2.96
C SER A 167 0.91 -7.71 1.87
N ILE A 168 0.74 -8.41 0.75
CA ILE A 168 -0.19 -8.03 -0.32
C ILE A 168 -1.28 -9.09 -0.39
N GLY A 169 -2.53 -8.71 -0.18
CA GLY A 169 -3.70 -9.59 -0.30
C GLY A 169 -4.40 -9.43 -1.65
N SER A 170 -4.85 -10.54 -2.23
CA SER A 170 -5.61 -10.57 -3.49
C SER A 170 -6.80 -11.55 -3.39
N ASN A 171 -7.64 -11.64 -4.42
CA ASN A 171 -8.88 -12.43 -4.39
C ASN A 171 -8.72 -13.88 -4.90
N GLY A 172 -7.53 -14.22 -5.42
CA GLY A 172 -7.23 -15.55 -5.94
C GLY A 172 -7.82 -15.82 -7.33
N ALA A 173 -8.03 -14.79 -8.14
CA ALA A 173 -8.38 -14.97 -9.54
C ALA A 173 -7.24 -15.66 -10.30
N THR A 174 -7.55 -16.42 -11.35
CA THR A 174 -6.55 -17.15 -12.17
C THR A 174 -5.46 -16.23 -12.73
N SER A 175 -5.80 -14.97 -13.01
CA SER A 175 -4.85 -13.96 -13.45
C SER A 175 -3.80 -13.61 -12.41
N GLU A 176 -4.04 -13.86 -11.12
CA GLU A 176 -3.17 -13.48 -10.00
C GLU A 176 -2.15 -14.58 -9.63
N PHE A 177 -2.13 -15.69 -10.36
CA PHE A 177 -1.22 -16.83 -10.19
C PHE A 177 -0.31 -17.05 -11.40
#